data_AF-A0A349DXX2-F1
#
_entry.id   AF-A0A349DXX2-F1
#
_cell.length_a   1.000
_cell.length_b   1.000
_cell.length_c   1.000
_cell.angle_alpha   90.00
_cell.angle_beta   90.00
_cell.angle_gamma   90.00
#
_symmetry.space_group_name_H-M   'P 1'
#
loop_
_entity.id
_entity.type
_entity.pdbx_description
1 polymer ?
#
loop_
_entity_poly.entity_id
_entity_poly.type
_entity_poly.pdbx_seq_one_letter_code
_entity_poly.pdbx_strand_id
1 'polypeptide(L)'
;MAITFGQSYAQAPAMRMVTKNTNGTEEYLYYHPQGDYYVYSSSTRPKRIKLTNVRESIINGLKTKVVKFPGNNALYKLVIGGSNLTCINPNGSRQEFILEEKMASKGKNGLIEYLYIPGPGVFYYNNNRNRRKIELKIVGGSQAAPVVQFPGSPKRYTLTYVIDGSIMCKNPDGSVQYFKKDY
;
A
#
# COMPACT_ATOMS: atom_id res chain seq x y z
N MET A 1 -13.19 -4.95 36.63
CA MET A 1 -12.33 -5.55 35.59
C MET A 1 -12.98 -5.23 34.24
N ALA A 2 -12.44 -4.27 33.48
CA ALA A 2 -13.08 -3.77 32.26
C ALA A 2 -12.64 -4.61 31.05
N ILE A 3 -13.59 -5.26 30.39
CA ILE A 3 -13.38 -6.03 29.16
C ILE A 3 -13.39 -5.03 28.00
N THR A 4 -12.21 -4.74 27.44
CA THR A 4 -12.09 -3.87 26.27
C THR A 4 -12.44 -4.66 25.01
N PHE A 5 -13.65 -4.46 24.48
CA PHE A 5 -14.04 -4.96 23.17
C PHE A 5 -13.17 -4.30 22.09
N GLY A 6 -12.24 -5.06 21.51
CA GLY A 6 -11.52 -4.62 20.32
C GLY A 6 -12.48 -4.54 19.14
N GLN A 7 -12.93 -3.33 18.80
CA GLN A 7 -13.69 -3.10 17.57
C GLN A 7 -12.85 -3.57 16.37
N SER A 8 -13.25 -4.67 15.75
CA SER A 8 -12.77 -5.06 14.43
C SER A 8 -13.45 -4.14 13.41
N TYR A 9 -12.75 -3.10 12.98
CA TYR A 9 -13.21 -2.26 11.88
C TYR A 9 -13.24 -3.11 10.61
N ALA A 10 -14.45 -3.47 10.15
CA ALA A 10 -14.66 -4.02 8.82
C ALA A 10 -13.96 -3.10 7.80
N GLN A 11 -13.16 -3.69 6.91
CA GLN A 11 -12.26 -2.94 6.04
C GLN A 11 -13.09 -2.27 4.93
N ALA A 12 -13.48 -1.01 5.13
CA ALA A 12 -13.85 -0.18 3.99
C ALA A 12 -12.65 -0.06 3.04
N PRO A 13 -12.89 0.21 1.75
CA PRO A 13 -11.83 0.45 0.78
C PRO A 13 -10.93 1.57 1.27
N ALA A 14 -9.73 1.21 1.74
CA ALA A 14 -8.81 2.16 2.33
C ALA A 14 -7.62 2.36 1.39
N MET A 15 -7.38 3.60 0.98
CA MET A 15 -6.18 3.92 0.22
C MET A 15 -4.97 3.68 1.10
N ARG A 16 -4.13 2.73 0.70
CA ARG A 16 -2.94 2.36 1.47
C ARG A 16 -1.73 3.12 0.93
N MET A 17 -1.01 3.75 1.83
CA MET A 17 0.30 4.31 1.58
C MET A 17 1.36 3.51 2.35
N VAL A 18 2.55 3.40 1.77
CA VAL A 18 3.66 2.62 2.32
C VAL A 18 4.92 3.47 2.41
N THR A 19 5.70 3.22 3.45
CA THR A 19 7.09 3.66 3.54
C THR A 19 7.93 2.52 4.09
N LYS A 20 9.25 2.62 3.95
CA LYS A 20 10.20 1.64 4.50
C LYS A 20 11.20 2.37 5.38
N ASN A 21 11.27 1.97 6.65
CA ASN A 21 12.22 2.57 7.58
C ASN A 21 13.64 2.03 7.37
N THR A 22 14.62 2.63 8.05
CA THR A 22 16.05 2.27 7.95
C THR A 22 16.35 0.81 8.31
N ASN A 23 15.52 0.19 9.15
CA ASN A 23 15.64 -1.21 9.55
C ASN A 23 14.90 -2.17 8.59
N GLY A 24 14.40 -1.66 7.47
CA GLY A 24 13.71 -2.43 6.45
C GLY A 24 12.28 -2.85 6.79
N THR A 25 11.72 -2.36 7.92
CA THR A 25 10.31 -2.57 8.25
C THR A 25 9.45 -1.66 7.37
N GLU A 26 8.43 -2.24 6.74
CA GLU A 26 7.42 -1.48 6.02
C GLU A 26 6.41 -0.93 7.03
N GLU A 27 6.09 0.35 6.90
CA GLU A 27 5.04 1.02 7.66
C GLU A 27 3.94 1.43 6.69
N TYR A 28 2.70 1.36 7.15
CA TYR A 28 1.53 1.59 6.31
C TYR A 28 0.58 2.58 6.97
N LEU A 29 0.05 3.48 6.14
CA LEU A 29 -1.07 4.33 6.49
C LEU A 29 -2.25 4.00 5.56
N TYR A 30 -3.41 3.72 6.13
CA TYR A 30 -4.63 3.45 5.40
C TYR A 30 -5.58 4.63 5.62
N TYR A 31 -5.90 5.36 4.56
CA TYR A 31 -6.89 6.43 4.62
C TYR A 31 -8.29 5.86 4.43
N HIS A 32 -9.18 6.18 5.37
CA HIS A 32 -10.57 5.77 5.34
C HIS A 32 -11.47 6.95 4.94
N PRO A 33 -11.90 7.05 3.67
CA PRO A 33 -12.53 8.27 3.16
C PRO A 33 -13.86 8.60 3.86
N GLN A 34 -14.68 7.58 4.19
CA GLN A 34 -15.99 7.80 4.83
C GLN A 34 -15.87 8.34 6.27
N GLY A 35 -14.77 8.03 6.96
CA GLY A 35 -14.54 8.47 8.33
C GLY A 35 -13.50 9.60 8.45
N ASP A 36 -12.90 9.98 7.33
CA ASP A 36 -11.80 10.95 7.22
C ASP A 36 -10.70 10.78 8.29
N TYR A 37 -10.28 9.52 8.50
CA TYR A 37 -9.21 9.17 9.44
C TYR A 37 -8.18 8.25 8.79
N TYR A 38 -7.01 8.21 9.43
CA TYR A 38 -5.93 7.31 9.07
C TYR A 38 -5.84 6.14 10.06
N VAL A 39 -5.43 5.00 9.55
CA VAL A 39 -5.10 3.81 10.32
C VAL A 39 -3.65 3.47 10.06
N TYR A 40 -2.90 3.15 11.11
CA TYR A 40 -1.50 2.75 11.02
C TYR A 40 -1.35 1.23 11.19
N SER A 41 -0.41 0.62 10.48
CA SER A 41 0.15 -0.69 10.81
C SER A 41 1.59 -0.80 10.31
N SER A 42 2.32 -1.86 10.67
CA SER A 42 3.63 -2.18 10.09
C SER A 42 3.73 -3.65 9.71
N SER A 43 4.76 -4.03 8.95
CA SER A 43 5.00 -5.43 8.59
C SER A 43 5.30 -6.31 9.80
N THR A 44 5.83 -5.74 10.88
CA THR A 44 6.11 -6.43 12.15
C THR A 44 4.96 -6.35 13.15
N ARG A 45 4.03 -5.40 12.97
CA ARG A 45 2.82 -5.23 13.78
C ARG A 45 1.61 -5.02 12.86
N PRO A 46 1.06 -6.11 12.29
CA PRO A 46 0.03 -6.02 11.27
C PRO A 46 -1.34 -5.61 11.81
N LYS A 47 -1.53 -5.62 13.14
CA LYS A 47 -2.76 -5.13 13.76
C LYS A 47 -2.90 -3.62 13.48
N ARG A 48 -4.00 -3.28 12.80
CA ARG A 48 -4.36 -1.92 12.44
C ARG A 48 -4.75 -1.09 13.66
N ILE A 49 -4.21 0.13 13.76
CA ILE A 49 -4.45 1.08 14.84
C ILE A 49 -5.06 2.35 14.25
N LYS A 50 -6.31 2.66 14.59
CA LYS A 50 -6.94 3.93 14.20
C LYS A 50 -6.23 5.09 14.88
N LEU A 51 -5.76 6.06 14.10
CA LEU A 51 -5.18 7.29 14.63
C LEU A 51 -6.31 8.24 15.04
N THR A 52 -6.08 8.98 16.12
CA THR A 52 -6.99 10.02 16.59
C THR A 52 -6.65 11.32 15.89
N ASN A 53 -7.59 11.89 15.14
CA ASN A 53 -7.46 13.24 14.59
C ASN A 53 -7.54 14.25 15.75
N VAL A 54 -6.54 15.13 15.84
CA VAL A 54 -6.46 16.18 16.88
C VAL A 54 -6.88 17.53 16.30
N ARG A 55 -6.35 17.87 15.12
CA ARG A 55 -6.74 19.07 14.37
C ARG A 55 -6.43 18.90 12.89
N GLU A 56 -7.07 19.73 12.08
CA GLU A 56 -6.89 19.77 10.65
C GLU A 56 -6.74 21.21 10.18
N SER A 57 -5.90 21.43 9.17
CA SER A 57 -5.66 22.74 8.57
C SER A 57 -5.20 22.60 7.13
N ILE A 58 -5.35 23.67 6.35
CA ILE A 58 -4.74 23.78 5.03
C ILE A 58 -3.50 24.67 5.17
N ILE A 59 -2.33 24.16 4.77
CA ILE A 59 -1.06 24.91 4.80
C ILE A 59 -0.49 24.87 3.39
N ASN A 60 -0.27 26.04 2.79
CA ASN A 60 0.23 26.17 1.41
C ASN A 60 -0.58 25.34 0.39
N GLY A 61 -1.91 25.33 0.55
CA GLY A 61 -2.82 24.57 -0.32
C GLY A 61 -2.88 23.06 -0.05
N LEU A 62 -2.10 22.52 0.91
CA LEU A 62 -2.09 21.10 1.24
C LEU A 62 -2.90 20.81 2.52
N LYS A 63 -3.76 19.78 2.46
CA LYS A 63 -4.49 19.27 3.63
C LYS A 63 -3.47 18.70 4.62
N THR A 64 -3.46 19.24 5.83
CA THR A 64 -2.60 18.79 6.92
C THR A 64 -3.45 18.29 8.08
N LYS A 65 -3.24 17.06 8.52
CA LYS A 65 -3.86 16.50 9.73
C LYS A 65 -2.83 16.32 10.82
N VAL A 66 -3.13 16.80 12.03
CA VAL A 66 -2.38 16.43 13.22
C VAL A 66 -3.08 15.27 13.88
N VAL A 67 -2.35 14.18 14.08
CA VAL A 67 -2.88 12.91 14.58
C VAL A 67 -2.04 12.39 15.75
N LYS A 68 -2.60 11.47 16.52
CA LYS A 68 -1.89 10.75 17.57
C LYS A 68 -2.35 9.30 17.68
N PHE A 69 -1.49 8.45 18.22
CA PHE A 69 -1.91 7.10 18.61
C PHE A 69 -2.87 7.17 19.82
N PRO A 70 -3.87 6.28 19.89
CA PRO A 70 -4.73 6.17 21.06
C PRO A 70 -3.92 5.96 22.34
N GLY A 71 -4.24 6.70 23.40
CA GLY A 71 -3.52 6.61 24.69
C GLY A 71 -2.13 7.25 24.71
N ASN A 72 -1.69 7.89 23.61
CA ASN A 72 -0.41 8.59 23.53
C ASN A 72 -0.65 10.10 23.27
N ASN A 73 0.26 10.95 23.75
CA ASN A 73 0.24 12.39 23.54
C ASN A 73 1.19 12.88 22.44
N ALA A 74 2.06 12.01 21.93
CA ALA A 74 2.91 12.29 20.79
C ALA A 74 2.09 12.67 19.56
N LEU A 75 2.37 13.85 19.01
CA LEU A 75 1.66 14.41 17.85
C LEU A 75 2.48 14.20 16.57
N TYR A 76 1.81 13.71 15.53
CA TYR A 76 2.34 13.52 14.20
C TYR A 76 1.60 14.45 13.25
N LYS A 77 2.29 15.04 12.27
CA LYS A 77 1.64 15.84 11.21
C LYS A 77 1.66 15.04 9.92
N LEU A 78 0.50 14.84 9.32
CA LEU A 78 0.34 14.22 8.01
C LEU A 78 0.04 15.34 7.01
N VAL A 79 1.00 15.65 6.15
CA VAL A 79 0.84 16.60 5.04
C VAL A 79 0.50 15.80 3.79
N ILE A 80 -0.70 16.02 3.24
CA ILE A 80 -1.29 15.16 2.21
C ILE A 80 -1.09 15.82 0.84
N GLY A 81 -0.31 15.18 -0.03
CA GLY A 81 0.13 15.70 -1.34
C GLY A 81 -0.20 14.76 -2.50
N GLY A 82 -1.48 14.48 -2.73
CA GLY A 82 -1.94 13.65 -3.86
C GLY A 82 -1.46 12.19 -3.73
N SER A 83 -0.45 11.81 -4.52
CA SER A 83 0.13 10.46 -4.52
C SER A 83 1.06 10.18 -3.34
N ASN A 84 1.47 11.24 -2.63
CA ASN A 84 2.42 11.15 -1.52
C ASN A 84 1.80 11.74 -0.24
N LEU A 85 2.30 11.28 0.91
CA LEU A 85 2.02 11.84 2.21
C LEU A 85 3.32 11.98 2.99
N THR A 86 3.59 13.19 3.46
CA THR A 86 4.71 13.43 4.37
C THR A 86 4.23 13.33 5.81
N CYS A 87 4.78 12.37 6.56
CA CYS A 87 4.64 12.31 8.00
C CYS A 87 5.77 13.09 8.66
N ILE A 88 5.45 14.04 9.54
CA ILE A 88 6.40 14.72 10.41
C ILE A 88 6.21 14.15 11.82
N ASN A 89 7.24 13.48 12.31
CA ASN A 89 7.29 12.84 13.62
C ASN A 89 7.38 13.88 14.75
N PRO A 90 7.10 13.49 16.01
CA PRO A 90 7.20 14.37 17.17
C PRO A 90 8.58 15.03 17.33
N ASN A 91 9.64 14.34 16.91
CA ASN A 91 11.02 14.84 16.94
C ASN A 91 11.40 15.71 15.71
N GLY A 92 10.45 16.01 14.83
CA GLY A 92 10.66 16.79 13.61
C GLY A 92 11.20 16.01 12.40
N SER A 93 11.61 14.75 12.58
CA SER A 93 12.03 13.89 11.46
C SER A 93 10.87 13.65 10.48
N ARG A 94 11.21 13.45 9.21
CA ARG A 94 10.23 13.29 8.12
C ARG A 94 10.28 11.88 7.56
N GLN A 95 9.11 11.35 7.24
CA GLN A 95 8.94 10.08 6.55
C GLN A 95 7.96 10.28 5.40
N GLU A 96 8.40 9.97 4.18
CA GLU A 96 7.55 10.01 3.01
C GLU A 96 6.84 8.67 2.82
N PHE A 97 5.52 8.72 2.69
CA PHE A 97 4.67 7.60 2.33
C PHE A 97 4.21 7.78 0.89
N ILE A 98 4.22 6.70 0.12
CA ILE A 98 3.79 6.68 -1.28
C ILE A 98 2.54 5.81 -1.38
N LEU A 99 1.57 6.21 -2.18
CA LEU A 99 0.39 5.40 -2.48
C LEU A 99 0.82 4.04 -3.07
N GLU A 100 0.33 2.94 -2.47
CA GLU A 100 0.60 1.57 -2.90
C GLU A 100 -0.70 0.89 -3.33
N GLU A 101 -0.89 0.78 -4.65
CA GLU A 101 -2.01 0.02 -5.19
C GLU A 101 -1.83 -1.46 -4.89
N LYS A 102 -2.94 -2.12 -4.54
CA LYS A 102 -3.00 -3.56 -4.34
C LYS A 102 -3.93 -4.14 -5.40
N MET A 103 -3.38 -5.00 -6.25
CA MET A 103 -4.13 -5.67 -7.29
C MET A 103 -4.14 -7.16 -6.98
N ALA A 104 -5.28 -7.83 -7.11
CA ALA A 104 -5.44 -9.25 -6.84
C ALA A 104 -5.90 -10.01 -8.07
N SER A 105 -5.38 -11.22 -8.22
CA SER A 105 -5.83 -12.22 -9.17
C SER A 105 -6.15 -13.51 -8.41
N LYS A 106 -7.32 -14.08 -8.65
CA LYS A 106 -7.79 -15.30 -7.98
C LYS A 106 -7.80 -16.47 -8.96
N GLY A 107 -6.93 -17.44 -8.72
CA GLY A 107 -6.88 -18.69 -9.46
C GLY A 107 -8.03 -19.64 -9.12
N LYS A 108 -8.31 -20.58 -10.02
CA LYS A 108 -9.36 -21.61 -9.86
C LYS A 108 -9.15 -22.52 -8.64
N ASN A 109 -7.90 -22.69 -8.22
CA ASN A 109 -7.49 -23.49 -7.06
C ASN A 109 -7.51 -22.71 -5.73
N GLY A 110 -8.08 -21.50 -5.70
CA GLY A 110 -8.10 -20.65 -4.51
C GLY A 110 -6.77 -19.97 -4.17
N LEU A 111 -5.73 -20.12 -5.00
CA LEU A 111 -4.53 -19.30 -4.93
C LEU A 111 -4.93 -17.85 -5.24
N ILE A 112 -4.54 -16.93 -4.37
CA ILE A 112 -4.67 -15.50 -4.63
C ILE A 112 -3.27 -14.93 -4.75
N GLU A 113 -3.02 -14.30 -5.89
CA GLU A 113 -1.78 -13.64 -6.24
C GLU A 113 -2.02 -12.15 -6.20
N TYR A 114 -1.04 -11.40 -5.71
CA TYR A 114 -1.16 -9.96 -5.58
C TYR A 114 0.01 -9.25 -6.25
N LEU A 115 -0.31 -8.13 -6.89
CA LEU A 115 0.67 -7.14 -7.34
C LEU A 115 0.51 -5.89 -6.47
N TYR A 116 1.63 -5.43 -5.92
CA TYR A 116 1.73 -4.18 -5.17
C TYR A 116 2.53 -3.18 -5.98
N ILE A 117 2.00 -1.97 -6.15
CA ILE A 117 2.56 -0.97 -7.06
C ILE A 117 2.72 0.35 -6.30
N PRO A 118 3.87 0.56 -5.62
CA PRO A 118 4.18 1.82 -4.97
C PRO A 118 4.74 2.79 -6.01
N GLY A 119 3.86 3.58 -6.62
CA GLY A 119 4.22 4.51 -7.69
C GLY A 119 4.62 3.82 -9.01
N PRO A 120 4.99 4.62 -10.03
CA PRO A 120 5.29 4.10 -11.36
C PRO A 120 6.60 3.29 -11.38
N GLY A 121 6.58 2.16 -12.06
CA GLY A 121 7.81 1.41 -12.37
C GLY A 121 8.36 0.54 -11.25
N VAL A 122 7.61 0.32 -10.16
CA VAL A 122 7.98 -0.64 -9.12
C VAL A 122 6.83 -1.62 -8.93
N PHE A 123 7.13 -2.91 -8.99
CA PHE A 123 6.15 -3.98 -8.85
C PHE A 123 6.63 -5.00 -7.84
N TYR A 124 5.80 -5.32 -6.87
CA TYR A 124 6.03 -6.44 -5.97
C TYR A 124 4.96 -7.49 -6.15
N TYR A 125 5.39 -8.74 -6.23
CA TYR A 125 4.50 -9.89 -6.28
C TYR A 125 4.49 -10.60 -4.92
N ASN A 126 3.33 -11.12 -4.51
CA ASN A 126 3.24 -12.18 -3.50
C ASN A 126 2.02 -13.08 -3.78
N ASN A 127 1.81 -14.09 -2.95
CA ASN A 127 0.57 -14.86 -2.95
C ASN A 127 0.17 -15.28 -1.53
N ASN A 128 -1.03 -15.82 -1.37
CA ASN A 128 -1.53 -16.24 -0.05
C ASN A 128 -0.75 -17.40 0.59
N ARG A 129 0.07 -18.15 -0.18
CA ARG A 129 0.97 -19.21 0.32
C ARG A 129 2.31 -18.67 0.79
N ASN A 130 2.89 -17.73 0.04
CA ASN A 130 4.12 -17.02 0.39
C ASN A 130 3.83 -15.53 0.48
N ARG A 131 3.65 -15.06 1.71
CA ARG A 131 3.24 -13.67 2.01
C ARG A 131 4.37 -12.65 1.84
N ARG A 132 5.59 -13.08 1.54
CA ARG A 132 6.71 -12.16 1.32
C ARG A 132 6.58 -11.49 -0.04
N LYS A 133 6.68 -10.15 -0.06
CA LYS A 133 6.80 -9.38 -1.30
C LYS A 133 8.12 -9.69 -2.02
N ILE A 134 8.03 -9.94 -3.31
CA ILE A 134 9.17 -10.14 -4.21
C ILE A 134 9.17 -8.98 -5.20
N GLU A 135 10.20 -8.16 -5.16
CA GLU A 135 10.40 -7.08 -6.14
C GLU A 135 10.67 -7.69 -7.51
N LEU A 136 9.89 -7.29 -8.51
CA LEU A 136 10.06 -7.71 -9.89
C LEU A 136 11.04 -6.76 -10.59
N LYS A 137 11.95 -7.32 -11.38
CA LYS A 137 12.89 -6.54 -12.20
C LYS A 137 12.20 -6.12 -13.49
N ILE A 138 12.18 -4.83 -13.80
CA ILE A 138 11.81 -4.35 -15.14
C ILE A 138 12.98 -4.62 -16.08
N VAL A 139 12.71 -5.29 -17.20
CA VAL A 139 13.72 -5.71 -18.19
C VAL A 139 13.42 -5.25 -19.61
N GLY A 140 12.38 -4.43 -19.80
CA GLY A 140 12.01 -3.85 -21.09
C GLY A 140 10.53 -3.46 -21.15
N GLY A 141 10.03 -3.25 -22.37
CA GLY A 141 8.65 -2.82 -22.62
C GLY A 141 8.49 -1.29 -22.61
N SER A 142 7.26 -0.84 -22.48
CA SER A 142 6.89 0.58 -22.37
C SER A 142 6.34 0.89 -20.98
N GLN A 143 6.10 2.16 -20.65
CA GLN A 143 5.44 2.53 -19.39
C GLN A 143 4.03 1.93 -19.26
N ALA A 144 3.30 1.82 -20.37
CA ALA A 144 1.95 1.23 -20.39
C ALA A 144 1.96 -0.31 -20.41
N ALA A 145 3.08 -0.91 -20.82
CA ALA A 145 3.24 -2.34 -20.94
C ALA A 145 4.64 -2.83 -20.51
N PRO A 146 5.05 -2.66 -19.23
CA PRO A 146 6.37 -3.07 -18.79
C PRO A 146 6.53 -4.59 -18.84
N VAL A 147 7.73 -5.02 -19.23
CA VAL A 147 8.15 -6.42 -19.18
C VAL A 147 8.96 -6.63 -17.91
N VAL A 148 8.52 -7.58 -17.08
CA VAL A 148 9.10 -7.85 -15.76
C VAL A 148 9.59 -9.29 -15.62
N GLN A 149 10.50 -9.51 -14.67
CA GLN A 149 11.02 -10.83 -14.29
C GLN A 149 11.05 -11.00 -12.78
N PHE A 150 10.84 -12.23 -12.32
CA PHE A 150 11.19 -12.60 -10.95
C PHE A 150 12.73 -12.62 -10.81
N PRO A 151 13.26 -12.19 -9.65
CA PRO A 151 14.69 -12.31 -9.37
C PRO A 151 15.18 -13.75 -9.56
N GLY A 152 16.27 -13.92 -10.31
CA GLY A 152 16.88 -15.23 -10.59
C GLY A 152 16.16 -16.08 -11.65
N SER A 153 15.09 -15.57 -12.26
CA SER A 153 14.36 -16.28 -13.32
C SER A 153 14.48 -15.56 -14.67
N PRO A 154 14.75 -16.28 -15.77
CA PRO A 154 14.75 -15.67 -17.11
C PRO A 154 13.33 -15.44 -17.65
N LYS A 155 12.30 -15.98 -16.99
CA LYS A 155 10.90 -15.92 -17.43
C LYS A 155 10.38 -14.48 -17.42
N ARG A 156 9.88 -14.03 -18.57
CA ARG A 156 9.37 -12.66 -18.79
C ARG A 156 7.85 -12.64 -18.73
N TYR A 157 7.32 -11.62 -18.06
CA TYR A 157 5.89 -11.37 -17.90
C TYR A 157 5.61 -9.96 -18.43
N THR A 158 4.57 -9.78 -19.23
CA THR A 158 4.17 -8.45 -19.70
C THR A 158 2.97 -7.98 -18.91
N LEU A 159 3.11 -6.87 -18.17
CA LEU A 159 2.02 -6.25 -17.43
C LEU A 159 1.45 -5.12 -18.28
N THR A 160 0.19 -5.19 -18.69
CA THR A 160 -0.48 -4.16 -19.51
C THR A 160 -1.57 -3.49 -18.69
N TYR A 161 -1.52 -2.16 -18.57
CA TYR A 161 -2.60 -1.40 -17.95
C TYR A 161 -3.80 -1.35 -18.89
N VAL A 162 -4.96 -1.74 -18.38
CA VAL A 162 -6.23 -1.75 -19.11
C VAL A 162 -7.05 -0.51 -18.70
N ILE A 163 -7.90 -0.03 -19.61
CA ILE A 163 -8.71 1.18 -19.40
C ILE A 163 -9.62 1.14 -18.16
N ASP A 164 -10.00 -0.07 -17.72
CA ASP A 164 -10.82 -0.28 -16.52
C ASP A 164 -10.01 -0.23 -15.20
N GLY A 165 -8.72 0.08 -15.29
CA GLY A 165 -7.79 0.12 -14.16
C GLY A 165 -7.25 -1.24 -13.74
N SER A 166 -7.61 -2.32 -14.44
CA SER A 166 -7.00 -3.64 -14.23
C SER A 166 -5.63 -3.76 -14.88
N ILE A 167 -4.87 -4.79 -14.48
CA ILE A 167 -3.60 -5.16 -15.13
C ILE A 167 -3.74 -6.54 -15.75
N MET A 168 -3.57 -6.60 -17.07
CA MET A 168 -3.45 -7.85 -17.80
C MET A 168 -1.99 -8.30 -17.79
N CYS A 169 -1.71 -9.45 -17.17
CA CYS A 169 -0.41 -10.11 -17.18
C CYS A 169 -0.40 -11.20 -18.25
N LYS A 170 0.47 -11.09 -19.24
CA LYS A 170 0.79 -12.19 -20.16
C LYS A 170 1.97 -12.99 -19.60
N ASN A 171 1.71 -14.26 -19.31
CA ASN A 171 2.70 -15.20 -18.78
C ASN A 171 3.68 -15.69 -19.87
N PRO A 172 4.83 -16.26 -19.48
CA PRO A 172 5.81 -16.83 -20.41
C PRO A 172 5.25 -17.93 -21.32
N ASP A 173 4.23 -18.66 -20.86
CA ASP A 173 3.55 -19.72 -21.62
C ASP A 173 2.44 -19.17 -22.55
N GLY A 174 2.26 -17.85 -22.58
CA GLY A 174 1.23 -17.18 -23.36
C GLY A 174 -0.14 -17.09 -22.67
N SER A 175 -0.33 -17.77 -21.54
CA SER A 175 -1.56 -17.63 -20.76
C SER A 175 -1.72 -16.21 -20.22
N VAL A 176 -2.96 -15.80 -19.98
CA VAL A 176 -3.29 -14.45 -19.53
C VAL A 176 -3.94 -14.51 -18.14
N GLN A 177 -3.49 -13.61 -17.28
CA GLN A 177 -4.01 -13.40 -15.94
C GLN A 177 -4.44 -11.94 -15.78
N TYR A 178 -5.56 -11.69 -15.11
CA TYR A 178 -6.04 -10.34 -14.82
C TYR A 178 -5.94 -10.05 -13.33
N PHE A 179 -5.26 -8.96 -12.99
CA PHE A 179 -5.22 -8.41 -11.65
C PHE A 179 -6.20 -7.24 -11.55
N LYS A 180 -7.11 -7.29 -10.58
CA LYS A 180 -8.10 -6.24 -10.33
C LYS A 180 -7.83 -5.57 -8.99
N LYS A 181 -8.23 -4.31 -8.85
CA LYS A 181 -8.01 -3.55 -7.62
C LYS A 181 -8.66 -4.26 -6.43
N ASP A 182 -7.87 -4.50 -5.39
CA ASP A 182 -8.25 -5.14 -4.14
C ASP A 182 -8.21 -4.10 -3.03
N TYR A 183 -9.39 -3.75 -2.52
CA TYR A 183 -9.60 -2.64 -1.59
C TYR A 183 -9.70 -3.11 -0.14
#